data_AF-A0A7C7SII5-F1
#
_entry.id   AF-A0A7C7SII5-F1
#
_cell.length_a   1.000
_cell.length_b   1.000
_cell.length_c   1.000
_cell.angle_alpha   90.00
_cell.angle_beta   90.00
_cell.angle_gamma   90.00
#
_symmetry.space_group_name_H-M   'P 1'
#
loop_
_entity.id
_entity.type
_entity.pdbx_description
1 polymer ?
#
loop_
_entity_poly.entity_id
_entity_poly.type
_entity_poly.pdbx_seq_one_letter_code
_entity_poly.pdbx_strand_id
1 'polypeptide(L)'
;MATFAAVATLSGARALDDRSFRYEILAGSLAVPVFQRNPNHPGAPHYTIHAFDDPIHAPLALPAALRYAEIAPAVAHARHMPTHIFIQHGMWDYVSDHNQIAY
;
A
#
# COMPACT_ATOMS: atom_id res chain seq x y z
N MET A 1 -3.90 14.41 8.61
CA MET A 1 -5.28 14.03 9.02
C MET A 1 -5.82 12.87 8.19
N ALA A 2 -5.96 12.99 6.86
CA ALA A 2 -6.52 11.91 6.03
C ALA A 2 -5.72 10.59 6.02
N THR A 3 -4.38 10.65 6.02
CA THR A 3 -3.53 9.44 6.11
C THR A 3 -3.60 8.77 7.49
N PHE A 4 -3.68 9.57 8.56
CA PHE A 4 -3.92 9.05 9.91
C PHE A 4 -5.31 8.39 10.03
N ALA A 5 -6.33 8.97 9.38
CA ALA A 5 -7.64 8.35 9.30
C ALA A 5 -7.58 7.02 8.52
N ALA A 6 -6.85 6.95 7.41
CA ALA A 6 -6.71 5.72 6.62
C ALA A 6 -6.10 4.57 7.45
N VAL A 7 -5.03 4.80 8.22
CA VAL A 7 -4.45 3.76 9.08
C VAL A 7 -5.38 3.34 10.22
N ALA A 8 -6.12 4.28 10.81
CA ALA A 8 -7.11 3.98 11.83
C ALA A 8 -8.24 3.09 11.25
N THR A 9 -8.69 3.39 10.02
CA THR A 9 -9.69 2.58 9.31
C THR A 9 -9.16 1.16 9.02
N LEU A 10 -7.93 1.02 8.51
CA LEU A 10 -7.31 -0.31 8.29
C LEU A 10 -7.20 -1.13 9.57
N SER A 11 -6.92 -0.47 10.70
CA SER A 11 -6.87 -1.14 12.00
C SER A 11 -8.24 -1.69 12.42
N GLY A 12 -9.33 -1.02 12.01
CA GLY A 12 -10.69 -1.47 12.21
C GLY A 12 -11.01 -2.79 11.51
N ALA A 13 -10.52 -2.98 10.29
CA ALA A 13 -10.72 -4.22 9.53
C ALA A 13 -10.21 -5.45 10.30
N ARG A 14 -8.98 -5.35 10.82
CA ARG A 14 -8.32 -6.42 11.60
C ARG A 14 -8.99 -6.65 12.94
N ALA A 15 -9.38 -5.58 13.63
CA ALA A 15 -10.01 -5.67 14.94
C ALA A 15 -11.40 -6.34 14.89
N LEU A 16 -12.08 -6.26 13.74
CA LEU A 16 -13.43 -6.76 13.55
C LEU A 16 -13.49 -8.04 12.71
N ASP A 17 -12.34 -8.58 12.27
CA ASP A 17 -12.24 -9.71 11.34
C ASP A 17 -13.16 -9.53 10.10
N ASP A 18 -13.23 -8.30 9.59
CA ASP A 18 -14.12 -7.97 8.47
C ASP A 18 -13.56 -8.52 7.16
N ARG A 19 -14.26 -9.48 6.57
CA ARG A 19 -13.90 -10.09 5.27
C ARG A 19 -14.62 -9.46 4.07
N SER A 20 -15.36 -8.37 4.29
CA SER A 20 -16.12 -7.68 3.24
C SER A 20 -15.37 -6.55 2.54
N PHE A 21 -14.11 -6.30 2.93
CA PHE A 21 -13.23 -5.24 2.42
C PHE A 21 -13.74 -3.81 2.65
N ARG A 22 -14.76 -3.59 3.50
CA ARG A 22 -15.36 -2.26 3.66
C ARG A 22 -14.39 -1.23 4.23
N TYR A 23 -13.58 -1.64 5.19
CA TYR A 23 -12.61 -0.78 5.85
C TYR A 23 -11.40 -0.52 4.92
N GLU A 24 -11.00 -1.51 4.15
CA GLU A 24 -9.96 -1.44 3.14
C GLU A 24 -10.34 -0.44 2.05
N ILE A 25 -11.54 -0.56 1.48
CA ILE A 25 -12.06 0.40 0.48
C ILE A 25 -12.17 1.81 1.07
N LEU A 26 -12.68 1.94 2.30
CA LEU A 26 -12.75 3.24 2.96
C LEU A 26 -11.36 3.84 3.17
N ALA A 27 -10.39 3.07 3.64
CA ALA A 27 -9.01 3.53 3.80
C ALA A 27 -8.39 3.94 2.47
N GLY A 28 -8.62 3.17 1.41
CA GLY A 28 -8.18 3.48 0.04
C GLY A 28 -8.77 4.80 -0.47
N SER A 29 -10.08 5.01 -0.24
CA SER A 29 -10.77 6.27 -0.62
C SER A 29 -10.19 7.51 0.06
N LEU A 30 -9.58 7.35 1.24
CA LEU A 30 -8.91 8.42 1.98
C LEU A 30 -7.46 8.61 1.53
N ALA A 31 -6.72 7.52 1.29
CA ALA A 31 -5.30 7.54 0.97
C ALA A 31 -5.03 7.94 -0.49
N VAL A 32 -5.79 7.41 -1.46
CA VAL A 32 -5.58 7.64 -2.90
C VAL A 32 -5.59 9.13 -3.27
N PRO A 33 -6.56 9.96 -2.84
CA PRO A 33 -6.55 11.39 -3.17
C PRO A 33 -5.36 12.14 -2.55
N VAL A 34 -4.84 11.68 -1.41
CA VAL A 34 -3.62 12.27 -0.82
C VAL A 34 -2.41 11.90 -1.66
N PHE A 35 -2.29 10.63 -2.08
CA PHE A 35 -1.23 10.17 -2.96
C PHE A 35 -1.24 10.92 -4.30
N GLN A 36 -2.41 11.08 -4.92
CA GLN A 36 -2.55 11.80 -6.19
C GLN A 36 -2.10 13.28 -6.09
N ARG A 37 -2.39 13.95 -4.96
CA ARG A 37 -1.99 15.34 -4.74
C ARG A 37 -0.52 15.49 -4.37
N ASN A 38 0.02 14.53 -3.63
CA ASN A 38 1.43 14.51 -3.24
C ASN A 38 1.96 13.08 -3.32
N PRO A 39 2.50 12.67 -4.48
CA PRO A 39 3.05 11.33 -4.66
C PRO A 39 4.21 11.01 -3.72
N ASN A 40 4.86 12.05 -3.17
CA ASN A 40 5.99 11.94 -2.24
C ASN A 40 5.58 11.97 -0.77
N HIS A 41 4.28 12.01 -0.48
CA HIS A 41 3.81 11.95 0.89
C HIS A 41 4.23 10.60 1.51
N PRO A 42 4.93 10.56 2.66
CA PRO A 42 5.53 9.32 3.16
C PRO A 42 4.51 8.22 3.49
N GLY A 43 3.34 8.58 4.01
CA GLY A 43 2.30 7.61 4.37
C GLY A 43 1.21 7.33 3.32
N ALA A 44 1.07 8.16 2.28
CA ALA A 44 -0.09 8.05 1.38
C ALA A 44 -0.01 6.82 0.44
N PRO A 45 1.08 6.62 -0.34
CA PRO A 45 1.26 5.41 -1.11
C PRO A 45 1.33 4.16 -0.22
N HIS A 46 1.91 4.25 0.98
CA HIS A 46 1.92 3.15 1.96
C HIS A 46 0.50 2.70 2.32
N TYR A 47 -0.38 3.62 2.73
CA TYR A 47 -1.75 3.24 3.08
C TYR A 47 -2.62 2.88 1.88
N THR A 48 -2.32 3.40 0.68
CA THR A 48 -2.94 2.91 -0.56
C THR A 48 -2.57 1.46 -0.85
N ILE A 49 -1.31 1.07 -0.65
CA ILE A 49 -0.86 -0.33 -0.82
C ILE A 49 -1.61 -1.24 0.16
N HIS A 50 -1.62 -0.93 1.45
CA HIS A 50 -2.33 -1.77 2.43
C HIS A 50 -3.84 -1.83 2.21
N ALA A 51 -4.45 -0.76 1.72
CA ALA A 51 -5.88 -0.72 1.45
C ALA A 51 -6.30 -1.64 0.29
N PHE A 52 -5.39 -2.02 -0.61
CA PHE A 52 -5.72 -2.82 -1.79
C PHE A 52 -4.77 -4.02 -1.92
N ASP A 53 -4.28 -4.55 -0.81
CA ASP A 53 -3.42 -5.75 -0.75
C ASP A 53 -4.24 -7.04 -0.88
N ASP A 54 -4.96 -7.15 -1.98
CA ASP A 54 -5.71 -8.33 -2.38
C ASP A 54 -5.77 -8.43 -3.92
N PRO A 55 -5.93 -9.63 -4.49
CA PRO A 55 -5.89 -9.81 -5.95
C PRO A 55 -6.94 -9.00 -6.73
N ILE A 56 -8.09 -8.70 -6.13
CA ILE A 56 -9.20 -8.01 -6.81
C ILE A 56 -8.88 -6.51 -6.92
N HIS A 57 -8.40 -5.89 -5.85
CA HIS A 57 -8.21 -4.45 -5.79
C HIS A 57 -6.77 -3.99 -6.05
N ALA A 58 -5.78 -4.89 -6.02
CA ALA A 58 -4.37 -4.56 -6.26
C ALA A 58 -4.11 -3.67 -7.49
N PRO A 59 -4.82 -3.79 -8.63
CA PRO A 59 -4.64 -2.88 -9.76
C PRO A 59 -4.79 -1.38 -9.40
N LEU A 60 -5.60 -1.05 -8.38
CA LEU A 60 -5.79 0.32 -7.90
C LEU A 60 -4.56 0.88 -7.17
N ALA A 61 -3.71 0.03 -6.60
CA ALA A 61 -2.52 0.41 -5.85
C ALA A 61 -1.21 0.33 -6.66
N LEU A 62 -1.22 -0.23 -7.88
CA LEU A 62 0.01 -0.38 -8.68
C LEU A 62 0.80 0.94 -8.86
N PRO A 63 0.16 2.09 -9.17
CA PRO A 63 0.89 3.36 -9.27
C PRO A 63 1.52 3.79 -7.94
N ALA A 64 0.85 3.53 -6.82
CA ALA A 64 1.38 3.82 -5.49
C ALA A 64 2.57 2.91 -5.14
N ALA A 65 2.49 1.61 -5.46
CA ALA A 65 3.57 0.65 -5.25
C ALA A 65 4.83 1.02 -6.04
N LEU A 66 4.68 1.33 -7.33
CA LEU A 66 5.78 1.79 -8.18
C LEU A 66 6.39 3.08 -7.67
N ARG A 67 5.57 4.06 -7.25
CA ARG A 67 6.11 5.30 -6.71
C ARG A 67 6.80 5.11 -5.36
N TYR A 68 6.26 4.25 -4.50
CA TYR A 68 6.84 3.96 -3.19
C TYR A 68 8.20 3.26 -3.29
N ALA A 69 8.37 2.40 -4.30
CA ALA A 69 9.66 1.78 -4.64
C ALA A 69 10.77 2.81 -4.90
N GLU A 70 10.43 3.99 -5.41
CA GLU A 70 11.39 5.06 -5.74
C GLU A 70 11.69 6.01 -4.56
N ILE A 71 10.77 6.15 -3.60
CA ILE A 71 10.84 7.21 -2.57
C ILE A 71 11.65 6.80 -1.34
N ALA A 72 11.63 5.52 -0.95
CA ALA A 72 12.07 5.10 0.37
C ALA A 72 13.17 4.01 0.35
N PRO A 73 14.37 4.30 -0.19
CA PRO A 73 15.42 3.29 -0.37
C PRO A 73 16.13 2.86 0.93
N ALA A 74 15.94 3.55 2.05
CA ALA A 74 16.77 3.37 3.25
C ALA A 74 16.13 2.56 4.40
N VAL A 75 14.85 2.17 4.29
CA VAL A 75 14.12 1.49 5.37
C VAL A 75 13.65 0.12 4.88
N ALA A 76 14.03 -0.95 5.58
CA ALA A 76 13.63 -2.34 5.32
C ALA A 76 12.13 -2.48 5.01
N HIS A 77 11.28 -2.00 5.93
CA HIS A 77 9.83 -2.00 5.76
C HIS A 77 9.38 -1.30 4.48
N ALA A 78 9.93 -0.12 4.18
CA ALA A 78 9.51 0.66 3.03
C ALA A 78 9.94 0.03 1.69
N ARG A 79 11.10 -0.65 1.66
CA ARG A 79 11.58 -1.43 0.52
C ARG A 79 10.71 -2.64 0.23
N HIS A 80 10.21 -3.29 1.29
CA HIS A 80 9.30 -4.44 1.20
C HIS A 80 7.89 -4.04 0.74
N MET A 81 7.35 -2.91 1.21
CA MET A 81 5.94 -2.53 0.98
C MET A 81 5.43 -2.70 -0.47
N PRO A 82 6.15 -2.31 -1.54
CA PRO A 82 5.69 -2.51 -2.91
C PRO A 82 5.41 -3.98 -3.28
N THR A 83 6.06 -4.94 -2.64
CA THR A 83 5.91 -6.38 -2.97
C THR A 83 4.50 -6.89 -2.71
N HIS A 84 3.77 -6.28 -1.78
CA HIS A 84 2.35 -6.58 -1.52
C HIS A 84 1.50 -6.43 -2.79
N ILE A 85 1.82 -5.47 -3.67
CA ILE A 85 1.09 -5.28 -4.93
C ILE A 85 1.75 -6.03 -6.09
N PHE A 86 3.08 -6.05 -6.15
CA PHE A 86 3.81 -6.73 -7.22
C PHE A 86 3.50 -8.24 -7.28
N ILE A 87 3.33 -8.89 -6.12
CA ILE A 87 2.98 -10.31 -6.07
C ILE A 87 1.61 -10.58 -6.69
N GLN A 88 0.63 -9.70 -6.47
CA GLN A 88 -0.73 -9.82 -7.00
C GLN A 88 -0.76 -9.64 -8.53
N HIS A 89 0.25 -8.97 -9.10
CA HIS A 89 0.42 -8.77 -10.55
C HIS A 89 1.34 -9.80 -11.21
N GLY A 90 1.89 -10.77 -10.45
CA GLY A 90 2.86 -11.73 -10.97
C GLY A 90 4.19 -11.10 -11.39
N MET A 91 4.55 -9.94 -10.83
CA MET A 91 5.81 -9.23 -11.11
C MET A 91 6.95 -9.81 -10.26
N TRP A 92 7.24 -11.10 -10.44
CA TRP A 92 8.10 -11.88 -9.55
C TRP A 92 9.52 -11.33 -9.42
N ASP A 93 10.09 -10.78 -10.50
CA ASP A 93 11.42 -10.15 -10.47
C ASP A 93 11.44 -8.95 -9.52
N TYR A 94 10.44 -8.05 -9.63
CA TYR A 94 10.30 -6.91 -8.73
C TYR A 94 10.07 -7.36 -7.27
N VAL A 95 9.33 -8.44 -7.04
CA VAL A 95 9.14 -9.00 -5.69
C VAL A 95 10.47 -9.47 -5.11
N SER A 96 11.26 -10.23 -5.89
CA SER A 96 12.56 -10.73 -5.47
C SER A 96 13.51 -9.59 -5.14
N ASP A 97 13.68 -8.65 -6.08
CA ASP A 97 14.63 -7.55 -5.94
C ASP A 97 14.31 -6.71 -4.69
N HIS A 98 13.04 -6.34 -4.52
CA HIS A 98 12.59 -5.52 -3.37
C HIS A 98 12.72 -6.23 -2.03
N ASN A 99 12.54 -7.55 -1.97
CA ASN A 99 12.74 -8.32 -0.74
C ASN A 99 14.22 -8.56 -0.42
N GLN A 100 15.06 -8.77 -1.43
CA GLN A 100 16.50 -8.92 -1.23
C GLN A 100 17.14 -7.65 -0.69
N ILE A 101 16.75 -6.49 -1.22
CA ILE A 101 17.23 -5.23 -0.69
C ILE A 101 16.63 -4.93 0.68
N ALA A 102 15.49 -5.49 1.08
CA ALA A 102 14.82 -5.16 2.34
C ALA A 102 15.51 -5.67 3.62
N TYR A 103 16.60 -6.43 3.54
CA TYR A 103 17.40 -6.89 4.68
C TYR A 103 18.30 -5.82 5.31
#